data_AF-A0A2R7ILC6-F1
#
_entry.id   AF-A0A2R7ILC6-F1
#
_cell.length_a   1.000
_cell.length_b   1.000
_cell.length_c   1.000
_cell.angle_alpha   90.00
_cell.angle_beta   90.00
_cell.angle_gamma   90.00
#
_symmetry.space_group_name_H-M   'P 1'
#
loop_
_entity.id
_entity.type
_entity.pdbx_description
1 polymer ?
#
loop_
_entity_poly.entity_id
_entity_poly.type
_entity_poly.pdbx_seq_one_letter_code
_entity_poly.pdbx_strand_id
1 'polypeptide(L)'
;MNAPRTSDALAHLDEAMDALTLEGWLMPADGFVRQWTRMEEIEMTIAEELKRVDGAIGGHGKSMFALLGQEIIRAVVEIEAARRALRGEPAPGVK
;
A
#
# COMPACT_ATOMS: atom_id res chain seq x y z
N MET A 1 28.35 -7.08 13.42
CA MET A 1 28.21 -6.73 11.99
C MET A 1 27.09 -7.58 11.38
N ASN A 2 25.84 -7.10 11.40
CA ASN A 2 24.66 -7.78 10.82
C ASN A 2 24.10 -7.04 9.57
N ALA A 3 24.85 -6.08 9.04
CA ALA A 3 24.40 -5.15 8.00
C ALA A 3 23.93 -5.75 6.65
N PRO A 4 24.44 -6.90 6.15
CA PRO A 4 24.00 -7.42 4.85
C PRO A 4 22.56 -7.92 4.83
N ARG A 5 22.10 -8.57 5.91
CA ARG A 5 20.78 -9.23 5.93
C ARG A 5 19.63 -8.24 6.09
N THR A 6 19.88 -7.12 6.78
CA THR A 6 18.86 -6.08 6.95
C THR A 6 18.65 -5.28 5.67
N SER A 7 19.72 -4.96 4.93
CA SER A 7 19.59 -4.31 3.62
C SER A 7 18.88 -5.19 2.61
N ASP A 8 19.23 -6.48 2.57
CA ASP A 8 18.60 -7.45 1.66
C ASP A 8 17.11 -7.63 1.99
N ALA A 9 16.76 -7.73 3.28
CA ALA A 9 15.37 -7.81 3.72
C ALA A 9 14.58 -6.54 3.36
N LEU A 10 15.17 -5.35 3.54
CA LEU A 10 14.53 -4.10 3.15
C LEU A 10 14.29 -4.03 1.64
N ALA A 11 15.27 -4.43 0.83
CA ALA A 11 15.12 -4.44 -0.63
C ALA A 11 13.97 -5.35 -1.09
N HIS A 12 13.85 -6.56 -0.52
CA HIS A 12 12.72 -7.46 -0.83
C HIS A 12 11.36 -6.92 -0.36
N LEU A 13 11.32 -6.23 0.78
CA LEU A 13 10.09 -5.61 1.26
C LEU A 13 9.71 -4.39 0.40
N ASP A 14 10.68 -3.61 -0.07
CA ASP A 14 10.47 -2.49 -0.99
C ASP A 14 9.93 -3.00 -2.34
N GLU A 15 10.51 -4.09 -2.87
CA GLU A 15 10.02 -4.74 -4.11
C GLU A 15 8.60 -5.30 -3.94
N ALA A 16 8.29 -5.90 -2.78
CA ALA A 16 6.94 -6.37 -2.49
C ALA A 16 5.92 -5.22 -2.36
N MET A 17 6.31 -4.09 -1.77
CA MET A 17 5.46 -2.89 -1.72
C MET A 17 5.20 -2.34 -3.12
N ASP A 18 6.24 -2.18 -3.93
CA ASP A 18 6.12 -1.70 -5.31
C ASP A 18 5.16 -2.58 -6.14
N ALA A 19 5.27 -3.91 -5.99
CA ALA A 19 4.40 -4.87 -6.68
C ALA A 19 2.93 -4.83 -6.24
N LEU A 20 2.62 -4.34 -5.03
CA LEU A 20 1.26 -4.33 -4.46
C LEU A 20 0.61 -2.94 -4.47
N THR A 21 1.40 -1.90 -4.72
CA THR A 21 0.98 -0.50 -4.66
C THR A 21 0.90 0.10 -6.06
N LEU A 22 0.21 1.24 -6.18
CA LEU A 22 0.07 1.96 -7.44
C LEU A 22 0.50 3.40 -7.22
N GLU A 23 0.96 4.05 -8.28
CA GLU A 23 1.25 5.48 -8.23
C GLU A 23 -0.06 6.29 -8.20
N GLY A 24 -0.34 6.89 -7.05
CA GLY A 24 -1.48 7.79 -6.83
C GLY A 24 -1.05 9.23 -6.66
N TRP A 25 -1.87 10.17 -7.15
CA TRP A 25 -1.68 11.60 -6.96
C TRP A 25 -2.98 12.25 -6.51
N LEU A 26 -2.92 13.01 -5.42
CA LEU A 26 -4.05 13.80 -4.91
C LEU A 26 -4.07 15.18 -5.57
N MET A 27 -5.24 15.54 -6.10
CA MET A 27 -5.55 16.90 -6.52
C MET A 27 -6.26 17.63 -5.36
N PRO A 28 -5.78 18.81 -4.94
CA PRO A 28 -6.44 19.60 -3.90
C PRO A 28 -7.89 19.98 -4.26
N ALA A 29 -8.81 19.85 -3.31
CA ALA A 29 -10.26 20.05 -3.50
C ALA A 29 -10.67 21.50 -3.77
N ASP A 30 -9.80 22.45 -3.45
CA ASP A 30 -9.98 23.89 -3.60
C ASP A 30 -9.74 24.38 -5.05
N GLY A 31 -9.40 23.48 -5.98
CA GLY A 31 -9.34 23.77 -7.42
C GLY A 31 -8.28 24.80 -7.83
N PHE A 32 -7.50 25.29 -6.86
CA PHE A 32 -6.57 26.40 -6.99
C PHE A 32 -5.20 26.13 -6.36
N VAL A 33 -4.62 24.92 -6.48
CA VAL A 33 -3.15 24.82 -6.34
C VAL A 33 -2.55 23.81 -7.31
N ARG A 34 -1.52 24.28 -8.01
CA ARG A 34 -0.69 23.64 -9.04
C ARG A 34 0.25 22.56 -8.51
N GLN A 35 -0.05 21.95 -7.36
CA GLN A 35 0.79 20.92 -6.77
C GLN A 35 -0.02 19.65 -6.56
N TRP A 36 0.29 18.65 -7.38
CA TRP A 36 -0.09 17.28 -7.15
C TRP A 36 0.73 16.74 -5.99
N THR A 37 0.07 16.22 -4.96
CA THR A 37 0.75 15.53 -3.86
C THR A 37 0.75 14.03 -4.15
N ARG A 38 1.93 13.41 -4.22
CA ARG A 38 2.02 11.95 -4.34
C ARG A 38 1.42 11.32 -3.09
N MET A 39 0.52 10.37 -3.29
CA MET A 39 -0.06 9.59 -2.20
C MET A 39 0.99 8.66 -1.60
N GLU A 40 0.86 8.33 -0.32
CA GLU A 40 1.70 7.28 0.26
C GLU A 40 1.37 5.93 -0.40
N GLU A 41 2.38 5.06 -0.51
CA GLU A 41 2.25 3.72 -1.14
C GLU A 41 1.08 2.93 -0.52
N ILE A 42 0.89 3.03 0.80
CA ILE A 42 -0.18 2.35 1.53
C ILE A 42 -1.59 2.86 1.18
N GLU A 43 -1.71 4.09 0.68
CA GLU A 43 -2.99 4.72 0.36
C GLU A 43 -3.53 4.32 -1.01
N MET A 44 -2.68 3.83 -1.91
CA MET A 44 -3.08 3.41 -3.26
C MET A 44 -2.51 2.03 -3.57
N THR A 45 -3.37 1.02 -3.50
CA THR A 45 -3.00 -0.39 -3.71
C THR A 45 -3.76 -1.02 -4.86
N ILE A 46 -3.26 -2.16 -5.39
CA ILE A 46 -3.98 -2.96 -6.39
C ILE A 46 -5.37 -3.40 -5.87
N ALA A 47 -5.59 -3.43 -4.55
CA ALA A 47 -6.91 -3.70 -3.97
C ALA A 47 -7.98 -2.71 -4.44
N GLU A 48 -7.63 -1.46 -4.76
CA GLU A 48 -8.58 -0.47 -5.29
C GLU A 48 -9.07 -0.86 -6.69
N GLU A 49 -8.21 -1.41 -7.54
CA GLU A 49 -8.62 -1.93 -8.85
C GLU A 49 -9.48 -3.18 -8.70
N LEU A 50 -9.13 -4.08 -7.77
CA LEU A 50 -9.94 -5.27 -7.49
C LEU A 50 -11.34 -4.90 -6.98
N LYS A 51 -11.44 -3.84 -6.16
CA LYS A 51 -12.71 -3.29 -5.69
C LYS A 51 -13.54 -2.68 -6.82
N ARG A 52 -12.91 -2.00 -7.79
CA ARG A 52 -13.60 -1.52 -9.00
C ARG A 52 -14.13 -2.68 -9.84
N VAL A 53 -13.35 -3.75 -10.01
CA VAL A 53 -13.78 -4.96 -10.72
C VAL A 53 -14.95 -5.62 -9.99
N ASP A 54 -14.87 -5.80 -8.67
CA ASP A 54 -15.98 -6.32 -7.86
C ASP A 54 -17.27 -5.50 -8.06
N GLY A 55 -17.16 -4.18 -8.05
CA GLY A 55 -18.29 -3.28 -8.33
C GLY A 55 -18.85 -3.45 -9.75
N ALA A 56 -17.97 -3.54 -10.76
CA ALA A 56 -18.36 -3.67 -12.16
C ALA A 56 -19.09 -4.98 -12.47
N ILE A 57 -18.76 -6.07 -11.76
CA ILE A 57 -19.42 -7.37 -11.92
C ILE A 57 -20.62 -7.58 -10.97
N GLY A 58 -20.97 -6.58 -10.15
CA GLY A 58 -22.06 -6.68 -9.17
C GLY A 58 -21.75 -7.61 -7.99
N GLY A 59 -20.47 -7.80 -7.65
CA GLY A 59 -20.04 -8.67 -6.55
C GLY A 59 -20.36 -8.12 -5.15
N HIS A 60 -20.46 -6.80 -4.99
CA HIS A 60 -20.83 -6.11 -3.74
C HIS A 60 -20.06 -6.62 -2.51
N GLY A 61 -18.75 -6.83 -2.65
CA GLY A 61 -17.86 -7.28 -1.58
C GLY A 61 -17.84 -8.80 -1.37
N LYS A 62 -18.54 -9.58 -2.20
CA LYS A 62 -18.62 -11.06 -2.08
C LYS A 62 -17.89 -11.80 -3.19
N SER A 63 -17.35 -11.11 -4.19
CA SER A 63 -16.56 -11.77 -5.23
C SER A 63 -15.18 -12.16 -4.71
N MET A 64 -14.52 -13.05 -5.44
CA MET A 64 -13.12 -13.38 -5.20
C MET A 64 -12.19 -12.16 -5.30
N PHE A 65 -12.53 -11.15 -6.12
CA PHE A 65 -11.76 -9.91 -6.21
C PHE A 65 -11.84 -9.09 -4.91
N ALA A 66 -13.02 -9.02 -4.29
CA ALA A 66 -13.17 -8.35 -3.00
C ALA A 66 -12.37 -9.04 -1.89
N LEU A 67 -12.38 -10.38 -1.86
CA LEU A 67 -11.59 -11.16 -0.90
C LEU A 67 -10.08 -10.96 -1.12
N LEU A 68 -9.61 -11.03 -2.36
CA LEU A 68 -8.22 -10.77 -2.71
C LEU A 68 -7.80 -9.33 -2.35
N GLY A 69 -8.68 -8.34 -2.57
CA GLY A 69 -8.42 -6.96 -2.18
C GLY A 69 -8.21 -6.80 -0.67
N GLN A 70 -8.99 -7.50 0.16
CA GLN A 70 -8.80 -7.49 1.61
C GLN A 70 -7.46 -8.10 2.03
N GLU A 71 -7.05 -9.20 1.41
CA GLU A 71 -5.76 -9.84 1.69
C GLU A 71 -4.58 -8.98 1.22
N ILE A 72 -4.70 -8.27 0.09
CA ILE A 72 -3.67 -7.30 -0.35
C ILE A 72 -3.53 -6.16 0.66
N ILE A 73 -4.64 -5.58 1.15
CA ILE A 73 -4.58 -4.51 2.16
C ILE A 73 -3.87 -5.01 3.42
N ARG A 74 -4.20 -6.21 3.90
CA ARG A 74 -3.54 -6.82 5.05
C ARG A 74 -2.04 -7.00 4.81
N ALA A 75 -1.66 -7.54 3.65
CA ALA A 75 -0.26 -7.76 3.30
C ALA A 75 0.54 -6.45 3.27
N VAL A 76 0.01 -5.40 2.63
CA VAL A 76 0.66 -4.08 2.54
C VAL A 76 0.89 -3.47 3.93
N VAL A 77 -0.10 -3.57 4.83
CA VAL A 77 0.04 -3.09 6.22
C VAL A 77 1.17 -3.82 6.95
N GLU A 78 1.24 -5.14 6.84
CA GLU A 78 2.28 -5.94 7.50
C GLU A 78 3.67 -5.70 6.92
N ILE A 79 3.79 -5.53 5.59
CA ILE A 79 5.05 -5.21 4.93
C ILE A 79 5.55 -3.84 5.39
N GLU A 80 4.67 -2.82 5.44
CA GLU A 80 5.04 -1.48 5.92
C GLU A 80 5.45 -1.50 7.40
N ALA A 81 4.76 -2.27 8.24
CA ALA A 81 5.15 -2.47 9.63
C ALA A 81 6.56 -3.12 9.74
N ALA A 82 6.84 -4.13 8.92
CA ALA A 82 8.14 -4.78 8.87
C ALA A 82 9.26 -3.83 8.40
N ARG A 83 9.00 -3.00 7.37
CA ARG A 83 9.95 -1.97 6.89
C ARG A 83 10.30 -1.00 8.01
N ARG A 84 9.29 -0.44 8.69
CA ARG A 84 9.48 0.49 9.81
C ARG A 84 10.28 -0.14 10.96
N ALA A 85 9.95 -1.37 11.33
CA ALA A 85 10.67 -2.10 12.36
C ALA A 85 12.16 -2.30 12.01
N LEU A 86 12.47 -2.64 10.75
CA LEU A 86 13.86 -2.78 10.29
C LEU A 86 14.60 -1.44 10.18
N ARG A 87 13.89 -0.33 9.95
CA ARG A 87 14.44 1.04 9.94
C ARG A 87 14.54 1.67 11.33
N GLY A 88 13.98 1.04 12.36
CA GLY A 88 13.93 1.60 13.73
C GLY A 88 12.88 2.70 13.89
N GLU A 89 11.88 2.75 13.01
CA GLU A 89 10.78 3.70 13.01
C GLU A 89 9.57 3.15 13.79
N PRO A 90 8.74 4.02 14.41
CA PRO A 90 7.53 3.59 15.11
C PRO A 90 6.50 2.99 14.14
N ALA A 91 5.83 1.92 14.59
CA ALA A 91 4.77 1.27 13.83
C ALA A 91 3.63 2.24 13.50
N PRO A 92 2.92 2.06 12.36
CA PRO A 92 1.81 2.93 12.01
C PRO A 92 0.73 2.83 13.09
N GLY A 93 0.40 3.96 13.73
CA GLY A 93 -0.68 4.04 14.74
C GLY A 93 -0.27 3.90 16.21
N VAL A 94 1.02 3.73 16.54
CA VAL A 94 1.50 3.81 17.93
C VAL A 94 2.10 5.20 18.16
N LYS A 95 1.32 6.08 18.81
CA LYS A 95 1.81 7.35 19.38
C LYS A 95 2.29 7.15 20.80
#